data_AF-A0A167TB28-F1
#
_entry.id   AF-A0A167TB28-F1
#
_cell.length_a   1.000
_cell.length_b   1.000
_cell.length_c   1.000
_cell.angle_alpha   90.00
_cell.angle_beta   90.00
_cell.angle_gamma   90.00
#
_symmetry.space_group_name_H-M   'P 1'
#
loop_
_entity.id
_entity.type
_entity.pdbx_description
1 polymer ?
#
loop_
_entity_poly.entity_id
_entity_poly.type
_entity_poly.pdbx_seq_one_letter_code
_entity_poly.pdbx_strand_id
1 'polypeptide(L)'
;MEKLPVHSKEGYGDTLGQANKSDRRECPTTTTYLCRIGVIALLFIGYLLLLRPSSPRCTSIAPQTESYQAEAQEEHDNYDAHQTPEETKIPLEAHIMSKCPDAQACLQKLVLPAMEKISDKVDFKLSFIASVSKDSEEIECKHGPGECIGDMLMLCAANLPFPPTADEASLPPQYPRTPIIRSLGFANCLINDFARIPDREFVHHCAMEHGIDFEALNKCASQQNDDPNDGNGGEPPLSGIALLRESATRGEQLGIKISCTVRLDDAVWCIRDSDEWKNCARNGEGSQPSALVDQVEKLWKERN
;
A
#
# COMPACT_ATOMS: atom_id res chain seq x y z
N MET A 1 24.41 -32.82 64.65
CA MET A 1 24.20 -31.37 64.45
C MET A 1 22.79 -31.24 63.87
N GLU A 2 21.78 -31.30 64.75
CA GLU A 2 20.94 -30.14 65.16
C GLU A 2 19.97 -29.72 64.03
N LYS A 3 18.86 -30.45 63.88
CA LYS A 3 17.50 -30.18 64.39
C LYS A 3 16.75 -29.02 63.66
N LEU A 4 15.83 -29.44 62.79
CA LEU A 4 14.50 -28.84 62.47
C LEU A 4 13.70 -28.51 63.76
N PRO A 5 12.56 -27.77 63.78
CA PRO A 5 11.56 -27.61 62.69
C PRO A 5 10.74 -26.27 62.62
N VAL A 6 9.86 -26.30 61.61
CA VAL A 6 8.60 -25.58 61.33
C VAL A 6 7.64 -25.42 62.53
N HIS A 7 6.92 -24.28 62.58
CA HIS A 7 5.53 -24.07 63.09
C HIS A 7 5.11 -22.63 62.67
N SER A 8 3.87 -22.20 62.47
CA SER A 8 2.52 -22.76 62.32
C SER A 8 1.60 -21.59 61.93
N LYS A 9 0.49 -21.88 61.25
CA LYS A 9 -0.62 -20.94 61.02
C LYS A 9 -1.50 -20.72 62.26
N GLU A 10 -2.23 -19.62 62.18
CA GLU A 10 -3.53 -19.26 62.79
C GLU A 10 -3.57 -18.72 64.23
N GLY A 11 -4.10 -17.48 64.33
CA GLY A 11 -4.50 -16.80 65.55
C GLY A 11 -5.56 -15.75 65.23
N TYR A 12 -6.74 -15.95 65.80
CA TYR A 12 -8.00 -15.22 65.69
C TYR A 12 -8.08 -14.08 66.70
N GLY A 13 -8.69 -12.95 66.30
CA GLY A 13 -9.51 -12.11 67.19
C GLY A 13 -8.85 -10.97 68.00
N ASP A 14 -9.27 -9.75 67.63
CA ASP A 14 -9.93 -8.75 68.49
C ASP A 14 -9.32 -7.34 68.62
N THR A 15 -10.27 -6.40 68.66
CA THR A 15 -10.25 -4.94 68.46
C THR A 15 -9.37 -4.10 69.40
N LEU A 16 -8.87 -2.94 68.92
CA LEU A 16 -9.23 -1.62 69.48
C LEU A 16 -8.64 -0.43 68.67
N GLY A 17 -9.54 0.46 68.22
CA GLY A 17 -9.42 1.91 68.33
C GLY A 17 -8.31 2.66 67.57
N GLN A 18 -8.66 3.30 66.45
CA GLN A 18 -8.12 4.63 66.16
C GLN A 18 -9.15 5.55 65.53
N ALA A 19 -9.24 6.74 66.13
CA ALA A 19 -10.32 7.68 66.03
C ALA A 19 -10.33 8.48 64.71
N ASN A 20 -11.55 8.72 64.26
CA ASN A 20 -11.99 9.68 63.25
C ASN A 20 -11.27 11.04 63.36
N LYS A 21 -10.60 11.48 62.28
CA LYS A 21 -10.25 12.89 62.07
C LYS A 21 -11.03 13.40 60.86
N SER A 22 -12.06 14.19 61.15
CA SER A 22 -12.92 14.88 60.20
C SER A 22 -12.11 15.90 59.40
N ASP A 23 -12.02 15.70 58.09
CA ASP A 23 -11.48 16.67 57.15
C ASP A 23 -12.61 17.61 56.71
N ARG A 24 -12.58 18.85 57.20
CA ARG A 24 -13.55 19.91 56.85
C ARG A 24 -13.21 20.41 55.44
N ARG A 25 -13.94 19.94 54.44
CA ARG A 25 -14.00 20.60 53.13
C ARG A 25 -14.94 21.81 53.22
N GLU A 26 -14.37 23.00 53.09
CA GLU A 26 -15.13 24.23 52.95
C GLU A 26 -15.95 24.21 51.64
N CYS A 27 -17.27 24.37 51.77
CA CYS A 27 -18.19 24.41 50.65
C CYS A 27 -18.14 25.80 50.00
N PRO A 28 -17.88 25.92 48.68
CA PRO A 28 -17.83 27.22 48.02
C PRO A 28 -19.22 27.85 47.96
N THR A 29 -19.31 29.12 48.38
CA THR A 29 -20.56 29.89 48.40
C THR A 29 -21.08 30.15 46.98
N THR A 30 -22.41 30.19 46.84
CA THR A 30 -23.17 30.38 45.58
C THR A 30 -22.72 31.59 44.76
N THR A 31 -22.19 32.63 45.40
CA THR A 31 -21.60 33.82 44.76
C THR A 31 -20.41 33.48 43.85
N THR A 32 -19.61 32.47 44.21
CA THR A 32 -18.41 32.06 43.46
C THR A 32 -18.76 31.30 42.17
N TYR A 33 -19.88 30.57 42.19
CA TYR A 33 -20.37 29.81 41.04
C TYR A 33 -20.98 30.73 39.98
N LEU A 34 -21.73 31.75 40.41
CA LEU A 34 -22.31 32.76 39.52
C LEU A 34 -21.24 33.63 38.83
N CYS A 35 -20.18 34.02 39.54
CA CYS A 35 -19.05 34.72 38.93
C CYS A 35 -18.34 33.87 37.85
N ARG A 36 -18.16 32.56 38.08
CA ARG A 36 -17.52 31.67 37.09
C ARG A 36 -18.37 31.49 35.83
N ILE A 37 -19.69 31.35 35.97
CA ILE A 37 -20.61 31.26 34.83
C ILE A 37 -20.62 32.58 34.04
N GLY A 38 -20.59 33.73 34.73
CA GLY A 38 -20.53 35.05 34.09
C GLY A 38 -19.28 35.24 33.22
N VAL A 39 -18.11 34.81 33.71
CA VAL A 39 -16.85 34.91 32.95
C VAL A 39 -16.86 33.98 31.72
N ILE A 40 -17.37 32.74 31.87
CA ILE A 40 -17.47 31.79 30.75
C ILE A 40 -18.44 32.32 29.68
N ALA A 41 -19.59 32.89 30.08
CA ALA A 41 -20.55 33.46 29.15
C ALA A 41 -19.98 34.67 28.37
N LEU A 42 -19.22 35.55 29.04
CA LEU A 42 -18.57 36.69 28.38
C LEU A 42 -17.50 36.24 27.37
N LEU A 43 -16.73 35.19 27.69
CA LEU A 43 -15.76 34.62 26.75
C LEU A 43 -16.44 33.95 25.55
N PHE A 44 -17.57 33.26 25.76
CA PHE A 44 -18.34 32.65 24.68
C PHE A 44 -18.99 33.68 23.75
N ILE A 45 -19.52 34.79 24.30
CA ILE A 45 -20.06 35.90 23.51
C ILE A 45 -18.94 36.59 22.73
N GLY A 46 -17.77 36.80 23.34
CA GLY A 46 -16.58 37.34 22.65
C GLY A 46 -16.13 36.44 21.50
N TYR A 47 -16.09 35.12 21.71
CA TYR A 47 -15.75 34.14 20.68
C TYR A 47 -16.75 34.14 19.51
N LEU A 48 -18.05 34.24 19.78
CA LEU A 48 -19.09 34.33 18.74
C LEU A 48 -19.05 35.66 17.96
N LEU A 49 -18.62 36.75 18.60
CA LEU A 49 -18.39 38.03 17.91
C LEU A 49 -17.13 38.01 17.03
N LEU A 50 -16.09 37.27 17.43
CA LEU A 50 -14.85 37.09 16.66
C LEU A 50 -15.00 36.08 15.50
N LEU A 51 -15.97 35.17 15.58
CA LEU A 51 -16.31 34.23 14.51
C LEU A 51 -17.30 34.78 13.47
N ARG A 52 -17.73 36.04 13.56
CA ARG A 52 -18.54 36.63 12.49
C ARG A 52 -17.66 36.85 11.26
N PRO A 53 -17.88 36.15 10.13
CA PRO A 53 -17.17 36.43 8.90
C PRO A 53 -17.57 37.83 8.43
N SER A 54 -16.60 38.75 8.40
CA SER A 54 -16.74 40.01 7.70
C SER A 54 -16.79 39.73 6.20
N SER A 55 -17.99 39.58 5.65
CA SER A 55 -18.19 39.44 4.21
C SER A 55 -17.80 40.75 3.52
N PRO A 56 -16.81 40.76 2.61
CA PRO A 56 -16.61 41.90 1.73
C PRO A 56 -17.75 41.95 0.70
N ARG A 57 -18.34 43.13 0.56
CA ARG A 57 -19.36 43.45 -0.43
C ARG A 57 -18.68 43.51 -1.80
N CYS A 58 -18.79 42.45 -2.61
CA CYS A 58 -18.52 42.55 -4.04
C CYS A 58 -19.68 43.30 -4.70
N THR A 59 -19.49 44.58 -4.98
CA THR A 59 -20.29 45.33 -5.96
C THR A 59 -19.96 44.79 -7.35
N SER A 60 -20.93 44.14 -8.01
CA SER A 60 -20.78 43.84 -9.43
C SER A 60 -20.82 45.15 -10.21
N ILE A 61 -19.79 45.37 -11.01
CA ILE A 61 -19.85 46.33 -12.11
C ILE A 61 -20.53 45.59 -13.25
N ALA A 62 -21.72 46.04 -13.61
CA ALA A 62 -22.44 45.60 -14.80
C ALA A 62 -21.66 46.03 -16.05
N PRO A 63 -21.30 45.11 -16.96
CA PRO A 63 -20.93 45.48 -18.32
C PRO A 63 -22.21 45.85 -19.08
N GLN A 64 -22.17 47.00 -19.72
CA GLN A 64 -23.24 47.51 -20.57
C GLN A 64 -23.54 46.52 -21.69
N THR A 65 -24.82 46.24 -21.88
CA THR A 65 -25.40 45.60 -23.05
C THR A 65 -25.22 46.52 -24.26
N GLU A 66 -24.30 46.19 -25.16
CA GLU A 66 -24.40 46.55 -26.57
C GLU A 66 -24.79 45.29 -27.36
N SER A 67 -25.89 45.43 -28.09
CA SER A 67 -26.55 44.40 -28.86
C SER A 67 -25.72 44.01 -30.08
N TYR A 68 -25.30 42.74 -30.13
CA TYR A 68 -25.02 42.08 -31.40
C TYR A 68 -25.73 40.72 -31.38
N GLN A 69 -26.80 40.63 -32.17
CA GLN A 69 -27.37 39.34 -32.57
C GLN A 69 -26.31 38.63 -33.41
N ALA A 70 -25.77 37.54 -32.89
CA ALA A 70 -25.07 36.55 -33.69
C ALA A 70 -25.93 35.28 -33.68
N GLU A 71 -26.42 34.96 -34.87
CA GLU A 71 -27.17 33.75 -35.18
C GLU A 71 -26.32 32.53 -34.81
N ALA A 72 -26.92 31.58 -34.10
CA ALA A 72 -26.28 30.30 -33.82
C ALA A 72 -26.10 29.54 -35.14
N GLN A 73 -24.88 29.54 -35.67
CA GLN A 73 -24.44 28.51 -36.60
C GLN A 73 -23.86 27.37 -35.76
N GLU A 74 -24.45 26.19 -35.92
CA GLU A 74 -23.90 24.92 -35.44
C GLU A 74 -22.55 24.68 -36.13
N GLU A 75 -21.47 25.05 -35.45
CA GLU A 75 -20.13 24.63 -35.83
C GLU A 75 -19.94 23.21 -35.29
N HIS A 76 -20.13 22.23 -36.17
CA HIS A 76 -19.68 20.87 -35.97
C HIS A 76 -18.15 20.90 -35.86
N ASP A 77 -17.64 21.14 -34.65
CA ASP A 77 -16.24 20.92 -34.32
C ASP A 77 -15.96 19.42 -34.45
N ASN A 78 -15.49 19.04 -35.64
CA ASN A 78 -14.76 17.82 -35.88
C ASN A 78 -13.44 17.95 -35.10
N TYR A 79 -13.50 17.69 -33.79
CA TYR A 79 -12.33 17.35 -33.00
C TYR A 79 -11.79 16.04 -33.57
N ASP A 80 -10.90 16.18 -34.55
CA ASP A 80 -9.93 15.18 -34.91
C ASP A 80 -9.15 14.88 -33.64
N ALA A 81 -9.61 13.85 -32.92
CA ALA A 81 -8.85 13.21 -31.88
C ALA A 81 -7.57 12.73 -32.56
N HIS A 82 -6.54 13.58 -32.53
CA HIS A 82 -5.19 13.19 -32.84
C HIS A 82 -4.88 12.01 -31.93
N GLN A 83 -5.09 10.82 -32.45
CA GLN A 83 -4.69 9.57 -31.84
C GLN A 83 -3.17 9.63 -31.79
N THR A 84 -2.62 10.16 -30.69
CA THR A 84 -1.24 9.87 -30.35
C THR A 84 -1.14 8.34 -30.35
N PRO A 85 -0.26 7.74 -31.17
CA PRO A 85 -0.09 6.31 -31.18
C PRO A 85 0.07 5.82 -29.75
N GLU A 86 -0.72 4.83 -29.35
CA GLU A 86 -0.60 4.24 -28.01
C GLU A 86 0.82 3.67 -27.89
N GLU A 87 1.61 4.24 -26.99
CA GLU A 87 3.01 3.84 -26.85
C GLU A 87 3.09 2.40 -26.31
N THR A 88 3.85 1.55 -26.98
CA THR A 88 4.03 0.15 -26.58
C THR A 88 5.10 0.05 -25.48
N LYS A 89 4.65 -0.11 -24.22
CA LYS A 89 5.50 -0.33 -23.03
C LYS A 89 6.36 -1.59 -23.15
N ILE A 90 7.57 -1.53 -22.59
CA ILE A 90 8.51 -2.66 -22.58
C ILE A 90 8.21 -3.56 -21.38
N PRO A 91 7.97 -4.87 -21.56
CA PRO A 91 7.77 -5.79 -20.43
C PRO A 91 9.01 -5.86 -19.54
N LEU A 92 8.84 -5.59 -18.25
CA LEU A 92 9.87 -5.72 -17.22
C LEU A 92 9.28 -6.47 -16.02
N GLU A 93 9.80 -7.65 -15.70
CA GLU A 93 9.24 -8.50 -14.65
C GLU A 93 10.35 -8.92 -13.68
N ALA A 94 10.11 -8.76 -12.37
CA ALA A 94 11.00 -9.31 -11.36
C ALA A 94 10.27 -10.41 -10.58
N HIS A 95 10.81 -11.63 -10.65
CA HIS A 95 10.34 -12.77 -9.89
C HIS A 95 11.08 -12.85 -8.55
N ILE A 96 10.34 -12.71 -7.46
CA ILE A 96 10.87 -12.59 -6.11
C ILE A 96 10.11 -13.48 -5.12
N MET A 97 10.59 -13.53 -3.87
CA MET A 97 9.83 -13.96 -2.71
C MET A 97 10.01 -12.91 -1.61
N SER A 98 8.94 -12.55 -0.89
CA SER A 98 8.93 -11.42 0.04
C SER A 98 9.88 -11.56 1.24
N LYS A 99 10.32 -12.78 1.58
CA LYS A 99 11.31 -13.03 2.65
C LYS A 99 12.69 -13.45 2.16
N CYS A 100 12.98 -13.25 0.87
CA CYS A 100 14.28 -13.58 0.28
C CYS A 100 15.28 -12.41 0.38
N PRO A 101 16.47 -12.60 0.98
CA PRO A 101 17.49 -11.54 1.05
C PRO A 101 18.06 -11.17 -0.33
N ASP A 102 18.12 -12.12 -1.28
CA ASP A 102 18.54 -11.81 -2.65
C ASP A 102 17.49 -10.95 -3.38
N ALA A 103 16.20 -11.10 -3.08
CA ALA A 103 15.17 -10.20 -3.60
C ALA A 103 15.31 -8.78 -3.02
N GLN A 104 15.55 -8.65 -1.72
CA GLN A 104 15.83 -7.35 -1.10
C GLN A 104 16.97 -6.63 -1.82
N ALA A 105 18.12 -7.29 -1.96
CA ALA A 105 19.28 -6.73 -2.63
C ALA A 105 19.02 -6.46 -4.12
N CYS A 106 18.28 -7.32 -4.80
CA CYS A 106 17.91 -7.15 -6.21
C CYS A 106 17.04 -5.90 -6.43
N LEU A 107 16.02 -5.70 -5.60
CA LEU A 107 15.15 -4.54 -5.68
C LEU A 107 15.94 -3.25 -5.41
N GLN A 108 16.73 -3.22 -4.33
CA GLN A 108 17.50 -2.03 -3.94
C GLN A 108 18.62 -1.67 -4.90
N LYS A 109 19.34 -2.67 -5.44
CA LYS A 109 20.59 -2.45 -6.20
C LYS A 109 20.39 -2.42 -7.71
N LEU A 110 19.29 -2.98 -8.23
CA LEU A 110 19.03 -3.07 -9.67
C LEU A 110 17.68 -2.45 -10.06
N VAL A 111 16.58 -2.97 -9.50
CA VAL A 111 15.23 -2.61 -10.00
C VAL A 111 14.86 -1.17 -9.66
N LEU A 112 14.92 -0.76 -8.39
CA LEU A 112 14.51 0.59 -7.98
C LEU A 112 15.34 1.69 -8.65
N PRO A 113 16.69 1.65 -8.67
CA PRO A 113 17.47 2.68 -9.33
C PRO A 113 17.21 2.77 -10.83
N ALA A 114 16.86 1.65 -11.49
CA ALA A 114 16.45 1.67 -12.89
C ALA A 114 15.06 2.30 -13.05
N MET A 115 14.07 1.86 -12.26
CA MET A 115 12.68 2.33 -12.32
C MET A 115 12.53 3.84 -12.08
N GLU A 116 13.43 4.47 -11.33
CA GLU A 116 13.52 5.94 -11.22
C GLU A 116 13.70 6.64 -12.58
N LYS A 117 14.23 5.96 -13.59
CA LYS A 117 14.52 6.51 -14.93
C LYS A 117 13.58 6.03 -16.02
N ILE A 118 13.01 4.83 -15.87
CA ILE A 118 12.28 4.14 -16.94
C ILE A 118 10.83 3.77 -16.60
N SER A 119 10.32 4.14 -15.42
CA SER A 119 8.96 3.75 -14.98
C SER A 119 7.85 4.16 -15.95
N ASP A 120 8.08 5.21 -16.73
CA ASP A 120 7.17 5.69 -17.78
C ASP A 120 7.24 4.86 -19.08
N LYS A 121 8.26 4.00 -19.28
CA LYS A 121 8.49 3.25 -20.54
C LYS A 121 8.23 1.76 -20.42
N VAL A 122 8.06 1.26 -19.20
CA VAL A 122 7.93 -0.17 -18.92
C VAL A 122 6.53 -0.53 -18.45
N ASP A 123 6.12 -1.75 -18.79
CA ASP A 123 5.06 -2.44 -18.08
C ASP A 123 5.73 -3.31 -17.01
N PHE A 124 5.78 -2.78 -15.78
CA PHE A 124 6.52 -3.40 -14.69
C PHE A 124 5.61 -4.28 -13.82
N LYS A 125 6.03 -5.53 -13.61
CA LYS A 125 5.35 -6.50 -12.74
C LYS A 125 6.30 -7.11 -11.71
N LEU A 126 5.84 -7.19 -10.46
CA LEU A 126 6.40 -8.11 -9.47
C LEU A 126 5.63 -9.43 -9.52
N SER A 127 6.35 -10.53 -9.67
CA SER A 127 5.80 -11.88 -9.64
C SER A 127 6.46 -12.69 -8.53
N PHE A 128 5.72 -13.65 -7.98
CA PHE A 128 6.10 -14.36 -6.75
C PHE A 128 6.26 -15.84 -6.99
N ILE A 129 7.30 -16.41 -6.37
CA ILE A 129 7.64 -17.82 -6.49
C ILE A 129 7.06 -18.56 -5.29
N ALA A 130 6.11 -19.45 -5.55
CA ALA A 130 5.60 -20.40 -4.56
C ALA A 130 5.39 -21.77 -5.23
N SER A 131 5.26 -22.81 -4.40
CA SER A 131 4.80 -24.13 -4.83
C SER A 131 3.28 -24.16 -4.75
N VAL A 132 2.61 -24.51 -5.84
CA VAL A 132 1.14 -24.64 -5.89
C VAL A 132 0.76 -26.10 -6.04
N SER A 133 -0.16 -26.57 -5.21
CA SER A 133 -0.75 -27.90 -5.37
C SER A 133 -1.68 -27.94 -6.58
N LYS A 134 -1.65 -29.06 -7.32
CA LYS A 134 -2.59 -29.33 -8.43
C LYS A 134 -3.91 -29.93 -7.93
N ASP A 135 -3.89 -30.51 -6.73
CA ASP A 135 -4.97 -31.31 -6.18
C ASP A 135 -5.66 -30.62 -4.99
N SER A 136 -5.16 -29.45 -4.56
CA SER A 136 -5.70 -28.66 -3.45
C SER A 136 -5.45 -27.16 -3.63
N GLU A 137 -6.14 -26.38 -2.81
CA GLU A 137 -5.99 -24.92 -2.69
C GLU A 137 -4.65 -24.53 -2.00
N GLU A 138 -3.82 -25.50 -1.64
CA GLU A 138 -2.58 -25.31 -0.88
C GLU A 138 -1.48 -24.60 -1.70
N ILE A 139 -0.89 -23.58 -1.09
CA ILE A 139 0.27 -22.84 -1.57
C ILE A 139 1.35 -22.90 -0.50
N GLU A 140 2.55 -23.30 -0.88
CA GLU A 140 3.71 -23.35 0.00
C GLU A 140 4.80 -22.38 -0.48
N CYS A 141 5.33 -21.58 0.45
CA CYS A 141 6.42 -20.65 0.17
C CYS A 141 7.70 -21.12 0.88
N LYS A 142 8.86 -20.83 0.26
CA LYS A 142 10.16 -21.37 0.70
C LYS A 142 10.52 -20.92 2.12
N HIS A 143 10.18 -19.69 2.48
CA HIS A 143 10.50 -19.13 3.80
C HIS A 143 9.30 -19.16 4.77
N GLY A 144 8.36 -20.09 4.53
CA GLY A 144 7.24 -20.40 5.41
C GLY A 144 6.01 -19.49 5.21
N PRO A 145 4.97 -19.64 6.05
CA PRO A 145 3.67 -18.98 5.83
C PRO A 145 3.72 -17.45 5.83
N GLY A 146 4.65 -16.87 6.60
CA GLY A 146 4.85 -15.42 6.61
C GLY A 146 5.28 -14.86 5.26
N GLU A 147 6.01 -15.64 4.45
CA GLU A 147 6.35 -15.27 3.08
C GLU A 147 5.12 -15.28 2.18
N CYS A 148 4.30 -16.32 2.24
CA CYS A 148 3.08 -16.35 1.44
C CYS A 148 2.18 -15.14 1.74
N ILE A 149 2.05 -14.76 3.01
CA ILE A 149 1.29 -13.55 3.39
C ILE A 149 1.95 -12.30 2.83
N GLY A 150 3.28 -12.18 2.90
CA GLY A 150 4.01 -11.06 2.29
C GLY A 150 3.83 -10.95 0.78
N ASP A 151 3.88 -12.09 0.08
CA ASP A 151 3.69 -12.18 -1.36
C ASP A 151 2.27 -11.74 -1.75
N MET A 152 1.26 -12.24 -1.03
CA MET A 152 -0.14 -11.82 -1.19
C MET A 152 -0.32 -10.33 -0.94
N LEU A 153 0.29 -9.76 0.11
CA LEU A 153 0.20 -8.33 0.40
C LEU A 153 0.78 -7.47 -0.72
N MET A 154 1.96 -7.83 -1.25
CA MET A 154 2.59 -7.09 -2.36
C MET A 154 1.77 -7.21 -3.65
N LEU A 155 1.23 -8.38 -3.96
CA LEU A 155 0.33 -8.60 -5.10
C LEU A 155 -0.97 -7.82 -4.96
N CYS A 156 -1.60 -7.87 -3.79
CA CYS A 156 -2.80 -7.11 -3.49
C CYS A 156 -2.53 -5.61 -3.68
N ALA A 157 -1.46 -5.06 -3.10
CA ALA A 157 -1.12 -3.65 -3.24
C ALA A 157 -0.99 -3.20 -4.70
N ALA A 158 -0.44 -4.04 -5.59
CA ALA A 158 -0.35 -3.77 -7.03
C ALA A 158 -1.70 -3.84 -7.75
N ASN A 159 -2.68 -4.57 -7.20
CA ASN A 159 -3.96 -4.86 -7.83
C ASN A 159 -5.15 -4.14 -7.17
N LEU A 160 -4.96 -3.29 -6.15
CA LEU A 160 -6.07 -2.52 -5.62
C LEU A 160 -6.59 -1.49 -6.66
N PRO A 161 -7.91 -1.23 -6.72
CA PRO A 161 -8.48 -0.14 -7.50
C PRO A 161 -7.88 1.22 -7.13
N PHE A 162 -7.57 2.05 -8.14
CA PHE A 162 -7.04 3.39 -7.94
C PHE A 162 -7.70 4.44 -8.86
N PRO A 163 -8.18 5.58 -8.32
CA PRO A 163 -8.24 5.92 -6.90
C PRO A 163 -9.18 4.99 -6.11
N PRO A 164 -8.97 4.85 -4.77
CA PRO A 164 -9.83 4.02 -3.93
C PRO A 164 -11.30 4.44 -4.05
N THR A 165 -12.20 3.46 -4.08
CA THR A 165 -13.66 3.65 -4.16
C THR A 165 -14.35 2.86 -3.06
N ALA A 166 -15.50 3.35 -2.60
CA ALA A 166 -16.33 2.64 -1.63
C ALA A 166 -17.19 1.54 -2.26
N ASP A 167 -17.40 1.58 -3.59
CA ASP A 167 -18.27 0.66 -4.32
C ASP A 167 -17.49 -0.06 -5.44
N GLU A 168 -16.68 -1.05 -5.05
CA GLU A 168 -15.90 -1.87 -5.97
C GLU A 168 -16.77 -2.63 -6.98
N ALA A 169 -18.01 -2.99 -6.61
CA ALA A 169 -18.92 -3.78 -7.45
C ALA A 169 -19.48 -2.98 -8.64
N SER A 170 -19.38 -1.65 -8.60
CA SER A 170 -19.80 -0.74 -9.66
C SER A 170 -18.67 -0.37 -10.63
N LEU A 171 -17.44 -0.85 -10.38
CA LEU A 171 -16.29 -0.48 -11.19
C LEU A 171 -16.38 -1.08 -12.60
N PRO A 172 -15.99 -0.33 -13.65
CA PRO A 172 -15.86 -0.90 -14.97
C PRO A 172 -14.74 -1.96 -14.96
N PRO A 173 -14.80 -2.96 -15.86
CA PRO A 173 -13.80 -4.04 -15.91
C PRO A 173 -12.34 -3.55 -16.04
N GLN A 174 -12.15 -2.40 -16.69
CA GLN A 174 -10.82 -1.81 -16.97
C GLN A 174 -10.50 -0.63 -16.04
N TYR A 175 -10.91 -0.71 -14.77
CA TYR A 175 -10.59 0.34 -13.80
C TYR A 175 -9.09 0.36 -13.46
N PRO A 176 -8.45 1.54 -13.36
CA PRO A 176 -7.02 1.63 -13.09
C PRO A 176 -6.64 1.01 -11.74
N ARG A 177 -5.42 0.49 -11.66
CA ARG A 177 -4.85 -0.08 -10.43
C ARG A 177 -3.86 0.85 -9.77
N THR A 178 -3.44 0.50 -8.56
CA THR A 178 -2.39 1.20 -7.83
C THR A 178 -1.19 1.50 -8.73
N PRO A 179 -0.78 2.78 -8.86
CA PRO A 179 0.37 3.15 -9.66
C PRO A 179 1.64 2.42 -9.22
N ILE A 180 2.48 2.03 -10.18
CA ILE A 180 3.72 1.26 -9.95
C ILE A 180 4.59 1.91 -8.87
N ILE A 181 4.73 3.24 -8.85
CA ILE A 181 5.52 3.96 -7.85
C ILE A 181 5.05 3.66 -6.41
N ARG A 182 3.73 3.52 -6.20
CA ARG A 182 3.16 3.21 -4.88
C ARG A 182 3.29 1.74 -4.54
N SER A 183 2.94 0.85 -5.45
CA SER A 183 2.98 -0.60 -5.19
C SER A 183 4.42 -1.13 -5.06
N LEU A 184 5.35 -0.67 -5.91
CA LEU A 184 6.77 -0.99 -5.80
C LEU A 184 7.41 -0.35 -4.57
N GLY A 185 7.00 0.88 -4.21
CA GLY A 185 7.41 1.52 -2.96
C GLY A 185 7.00 0.69 -1.74
N PHE A 186 5.73 0.28 -1.67
CA PHE A 186 5.21 -0.60 -0.63
C PHE A 186 5.96 -1.94 -0.55
N ALA A 187 6.20 -2.60 -1.70
CA ALA A 187 6.97 -3.83 -1.75
C ALA A 187 8.40 -3.63 -1.23
N ASN A 188 9.07 -2.53 -1.59
CA ASN A 188 10.39 -2.19 -1.07
C ASN A 188 10.36 -1.93 0.44
N CYS A 189 9.36 -1.22 0.97
CA CYS A 189 9.22 -1.00 2.41
C CYS A 189 9.12 -2.33 3.17
N LEU A 190 8.27 -3.25 2.72
CA LEU A 190 8.11 -4.56 3.34
C LEU A 190 9.39 -5.41 3.27
N ILE A 191 10.00 -5.50 2.08
CA ILE A 191 11.17 -6.36 1.89
C ILE A 191 12.42 -5.81 2.59
N ASN A 192 12.45 -4.51 2.93
CA ASN A 192 13.56 -3.91 3.67
C ASN A 192 13.71 -4.47 5.09
N ASP A 193 12.60 -4.88 5.70
CA ASP A 193 12.59 -5.57 7.00
C ASP A 193 11.74 -6.84 6.90
N PHE A 194 12.11 -7.69 5.92
CA PHE A 194 11.35 -8.89 5.59
C PHE A 194 11.16 -9.85 6.78
N ALA A 195 12.03 -9.79 7.79
CA ALA A 195 11.91 -10.57 9.01
C ALA A 195 10.59 -10.29 9.74
N ARG A 196 10.13 -9.04 9.72
CA ARG A 196 8.89 -8.60 10.36
C ARG A 196 7.63 -8.98 9.61
N ILE A 197 7.69 -9.37 8.35
CA ILE A 197 6.49 -9.80 7.61
C ILE A 197 5.89 -11.06 8.30
N PRO A 198 4.58 -11.10 8.66
CA PRO A 198 3.51 -10.16 8.33
C PRO A 198 2.97 -9.34 9.54
N ASP A 199 3.86 -8.81 10.39
CA ASP A 199 3.51 -7.94 11.53
C ASP A 199 2.56 -6.82 11.09
N ARG A 200 1.37 -6.78 11.70
CA ARG A 200 0.27 -5.92 11.25
C ARG A 200 0.65 -4.44 11.29
N GLU A 201 1.31 -4.00 12.36
CA GLU A 201 1.72 -2.61 12.52
C GLU A 201 2.81 -2.23 11.50
N PHE A 202 3.75 -3.14 11.22
CA PHE A 202 4.73 -2.95 10.14
C PHE A 202 4.07 -2.78 8.77
N VAL A 203 3.17 -3.69 8.40
CA VAL A 203 2.45 -3.65 7.12
C VAL A 203 1.62 -2.36 7.00
N HIS A 204 0.94 -1.98 8.08
CA HIS A 204 0.16 -0.75 8.13
C HIS A 204 1.02 0.50 7.91
N HIS A 205 2.20 0.60 8.55
CA HIS A 205 3.11 1.71 8.33
C HIS A 205 3.59 1.78 6.87
N CYS A 206 4.01 0.66 6.27
CA CYS A 206 4.40 0.64 4.86
C CYS A 206 3.24 1.03 3.93
N ALA A 207 2.02 0.58 4.22
CA ALA A 207 0.83 0.93 3.43
C ALA A 207 0.56 2.44 3.49
N MET A 208 0.60 3.03 4.69
CA MET A 208 0.40 4.46 4.91
C MET A 208 1.47 5.31 4.20
N GLU A 209 2.75 4.92 4.29
CA GLU A 209 3.87 5.61 3.66
C GLU A 209 3.71 5.72 2.14
N HIS A 210 3.16 4.69 1.50
CA HIS A 210 2.99 4.62 0.04
C HIS A 210 1.57 4.88 -0.44
N GLY A 211 0.66 5.32 0.45
CA GLY A 211 -0.72 5.65 0.10
C GLY A 211 -1.51 4.45 -0.44
N ILE A 212 -1.28 3.27 0.16
CA ILE A 212 -2.05 2.05 -0.04
C ILE A 212 -3.15 2.00 1.01
N ASP A 213 -4.39 1.78 0.58
CA ASP A 213 -5.51 1.62 1.51
C ASP A 213 -5.35 0.32 2.31
N PHE A 214 -5.12 0.44 3.61
CA PHE A 214 -4.81 -0.71 4.46
C PHE A 214 -6.02 -1.63 4.67
N GLU A 215 -7.24 -1.09 4.67
CA GLU A 215 -8.45 -1.90 4.85
C GLU A 215 -8.71 -2.72 3.60
N ALA A 216 -8.62 -2.12 2.40
CA ALA A 216 -8.73 -2.81 1.13
C ALA A 216 -7.60 -3.84 0.96
N LEU A 217 -6.37 -3.50 1.34
CA LEU A 217 -5.23 -4.42 1.35
C LEU A 217 -5.49 -5.64 2.23
N ASN A 218 -5.93 -5.42 3.47
CA ASN A 218 -6.23 -6.49 4.42
C ASN A 218 -7.41 -7.34 3.95
N LYS A 219 -8.44 -6.71 3.35
CA LYS A 219 -9.57 -7.42 2.73
C LYS A 219 -9.09 -8.31 1.59
N CYS A 220 -8.27 -7.81 0.67
CA CYS A 220 -7.69 -8.59 -0.42
C CYS A 220 -6.88 -9.80 0.09
N ALA A 221 -5.97 -9.57 1.03
CA ALA A 221 -5.06 -10.61 1.54
C ALA A 221 -5.73 -11.66 2.45
N SER A 222 -6.93 -11.38 2.97
CA SER A 222 -7.66 -12.30 3.88
C SER A 222 -8.84 -13.04 3.22
N GLN A 223 -9.18 -12.71 1.97
CA GLN A 223 -10.17 -13.45 1.20
C GLN A 223 -9.69 -14.87 0.91
N GLN A 224 -10.58 -15.85 1.12
CA GLN A 224 -10.29 -17.27 0.94
C GLN A 224 -10.64 -17.80 -0.45
N ASN A 225 -11.38 -17.04 -1.26
CA ASN A 225 -11.72 -17.46 -2.61
C ASN A 225 -10.44 -17.57 -3.46
N ASP A 226 -10.09 -18.75 -3.92
CA ASP A 226 -8.90 -19.00 -4.75
C ASP A 226 -9.21 -19.17 -6.25
N ASP A 227 -10.48 -19.05 -6.66
CA ASP A 227 -10.90 -19.12 -8.07
C ASP A 227 -10.69 -17.76 -8.75
N PRO A 228 -9.77 -17.67 -9.74
CA PRO A 228 -9.57 -16.46 -10.51
C PRO A 228 -10.76 -16.10 -11.42
N ASN A 229 -11.79 -16.96 -11.53
CA ASN A 229 -12.96 -16.80 -12.38
C ASN A 229 -14.29 -16.58 -11.64
N ASP A 230 -14.32 -16.59 -10.30
CA ASP A 230 -15.55 -16.36 -9.51
C ASP A 230 -16.12 -14.94 -9.73
N GLY A 231 -15.29 -14.01 -10.18
CA GLY A 231 -15.72 -12.76 -10.81
C GLY A 231 -15.82 -12.92 -12.32
N ASN A 232 -16.99 -13.35 -12.83
CA ASN A 232 -17.50 -13.09 -14.18
C ASN A 232 -16.45 -12.79 -15.29
N GLY A 233 -15.46 -13.66 -15.50
CA GLY A 233 -14.44 -13.49 -16.56
C GLY A 233 -13.12 -12.81 -16.17
N GLY A 234 -12.62 -12.99 -14.94
CA GLY A 234 -11.31 -12.47 -14.51
C GLY A 234 -11.37 -11.03 -14.01
N GLU A 235 -12.55 -10.59 -13.58
CA GLU A 235 -12.77 -9.23 -13.13
C GLU A 235 -12.41 -9.04 -11.64
N PRO A 236 -11.69 -7.97 -11.28
CA PRO A 236 -11.24 -7.67 -9.92
C PRO A 236 -12.32 -7.25 -8.90
N PRO A 237 -11.96 -7.20 -7.60
CA PRO A 237 -10.63 -7.54 -7.05
C PRO A 237 -10.46 -9.05 -6.81
N LEU A 238 -9.43 -9.63 -7.42
CA LEU A 238 -8.97 -10.98 -7.13
C LEU A 238 -8.42 -11.03 -5.69
N SER A 239 -8.71 -12.11 -4.97
CA SER A 239 -8.17 -12.33 -3.64
C SER A 239 -6.63 -12.45 -3.68
N GLY A 240 -5.99 -12.24 -2.54
CA GLY A 240 -4.54 -12.42 -2.41
C GLY A 240 -4.09 -13.84 -2.77
N ILE A 241 -4.86 -14.86 -2.39
CA ILE A 241 -4.54 -16.26 -2.67
C ILE A 241 -4.66 -16.60 -4.16
N ALA A 242 -5.68 -16.09 -4.86
CA ALA A 242 -5.82 -16.25 -6.31
C ALA A 242 -4.67 -15.56 -7.06
N LEU A 243 -4.33 -14.33 -6.66
CA LEU A 243 -3.19 -13.59 -7.22
C LEU A 243 -1.87 -14.35 -7.03
N LEU A 244 -1.63 -14.92 -5.83
CA LEU A 244 -0.42 -15.69 -5.55
C LEU A 244 -0.36 -16.98 -6.37
N ARG A 245 -1.48 -17.70 -6.48
CA ARG A 245 -1.58 -18.91 -7.31
C ARG A 245 -1.30 -18.61 -8.78
N GLU A 246 -1.87 -17.54 -9.33
CA GLU A 246 -1.61 -17.10 -10.70
C GLU A 246 -0.13 -16.78 -10.90
N SER A 247 0.45 -15.99 -9.98
CA SER A 247 1.84 -15.56 -10.05
C SER A 247 2.82 -16.74 -9.99
N ALA A 248 2.59 -17.67 -9.07
CA ALA A 248 3.38 -18.89 -8.92
C ALA A 248 3.26 -19.81 -10.14
N THR A 249 2.04 -20.00 -10.65
CA THR A 249 1.77 -20.79 -11.86
C THR A 249 2.50 -20.22 -13.07
N ARG A 250 2.45 -18.89 -13.26
CA ARG A 250 3.20 -18.20 -14.32
C ARG A 250 4.70 -18.43 -14.17
N GLY A 251 5.24 -18.26 -12.96
CA GLY A 251 6.65 -18.52 -12.66
C GLY A 251 7.07 -19.95 -13.03
N GLU A 252 6.23 -20.94 -12.73
CA GLU A 252 6.46 -22.34 -13.08
C GLU A 252 6.46 -22.57 -14.60
N GLN A 253 5.47 -22.06 -15.32
CA GLN A 253 5.37 -22.17 -16.79
C GLN A 253 6.59 -21.57 -17.49
N LEU A 254 7.15 -20.51 -16.90
CA LEU A 254 8.35 -19.83 -17.38
C LEU A 254 9.66 -20.46 -16.92
N GLY A 255 9.62 -21.54 -16.12
CA GLY A 255 10.80 -22.23 -15.60
C GLY A 255 11.58 -21.44 -14.54
N ILE A 256 10.96 -20.43 -13.90
CA ILE A 256 11.61 -19.58 -12.91
C ILE A 256 11.57 -20.25 -11.53
N LYS A 257 12.75 -20.46 -10.93
CA LYS A 257 12.90 -21.15 -9.64
C LYS A 257 13.74 -20.36 -8.62
N ILE A 258 14.30 -19.22 -9.02
CA ILE A 258 15.26 -18.45 -8.25
C ILE A 258 14.73 -17.04 -8.02
N SER A 259 14.61 -16.66 -6.75
CA SER A 259 14.42 -15.28 -6.33
C SER A 259 15.81 -14.72 -6.00
N CYS A 260 16.30 -13.64 -6.63
CA CYS A 260 15.62 -12.77 -7.59
C CYS A 260 15.93 -13.17 -9.04
N THR A 261 14.92 -13.25 -9.92
CA THR A 261 15.13 -13.32 -11.38
C THR A 261 14.48 -12.13 -12.05
N VAL A 262 15.26 -11.25 -12.66
CA VAL A 262 14.78 -10.11 -13.47
C VAL A 262 14.68 -10.56 -14.92
N ARG A 263 13.56 -10.24 -15.56
CA ARG A 263 13.31 -10.45 -16.99
C ARG A 263 13.04 -9.13 -17.67
N LEU A 264 13.65 -8.94 -18.83
CA LEU A 264 13.42 -7.80 -19.71
C LEU A 264 13.01 -8.33 -21.07
N ASP A 265 11.88 -7.84 -21.57
CA ASP A 265 11.33 -8.23 -22.87
C ASP A 265 11.22 -9.75 -23.04
N ASP A 266 10.55 -10.38 -22.08
CA ASP A 266 10.34 -11.83 -21.98
C ASP A 266 11.60 -12.70 -21.90
N ALA A 267 12.80 -12.12 -21.83
CA ALA A 267 14.06 -12.82 -21.64
C ALA A 267 14.63 -12.61 -20.23
N VAL A 268 15.33 -13.61 -19.69
CA VAL A 268 16.06 -13.45 -18.43
C VAL A 268 17.16 -12.40 -18.62
N TRP A 269 17.08 -11.34 -17.82
CA TRP A 269 18.04 -10.23 -17.84
C TRP A 269 19.19 -10.46 -16.87
N CYS A 270 18.90 -10.83 -15.62
CA CYS A 270 19.92 -11.06 -14.59
C CYS A 270 19.28 -11.78 -13.39
N ILE A 271 20.05 -12.65 -12.74
CA ILE A 271 19.63 -13.42 -11.58
C ILE A 271 20.50 -13.03 -10.39
N ARG A 272 19.91 -12.83 -9.21
CA ARG A 272 20.65 -12.74 -7.96
C ARG A 272 20.36 -13.96 -7.11
N ASP A 273 21.40 -14.67 -6.70
CA ASP A 273 21.28 -15.91 -5.95
C ASP A 273 22.54 -16.14 -5.10
N SER A 274 22.33 -16.46 -3.82
CA SER A 274 23.41 -16.69 -2.87
C SER A 274 24.35 -15.50 -2.76
N ASP A 275 23.79 -14.28 -2.69
CA ASP A 275 24.49 -12.99 -2.61
C ASP A 275 25.32 -12.60 -3.86
N GLU A 276 25.23 -13.37 -4.94
CA GLU A 276 25.96 -13.15 -6.19
C GLU A 276 25.02 -12.84 -7.37
N TRP A 277 25.51 -12.03 -8.31
CA TRP A 277 24.86 -11.82 -9.60
C TRP A 277 25.30 -12.90 -10.60
N LYS A 278 24.33 -13.61 -11.18
CA LYS A 278 24.52 -14.77 -12.06
C LYS A 278 23.71 -14.60 -13.34
N ASN A 279 24.19 -15.20 -14.42
CA ASN A 279 23.50 -15.27 -15.71
C ASN A 279 22.99 -13.90 -16.20
N CYS A 280 23.79 -12.84 -15.99
CA CYS A 280 23.40 -11.50 -16.38
C CYS A 280 23.75 -11.20 -17.83
N ALA A 281 22.81 -10.57 -18.53
CA ALA A 281 22.95 -10.10 -19.89
C ALA A 281 24.15 -9.15 -20.03
N ARG A 282 24.49 -8.82 -21.28
CA ARG A 282 25.58 -7.88 -21.59
C ARG A 282 26.92 -8.33 -20.98
N ASN A 283 27.23 -9.61 -21.07
CA ASN A 283 28.46 -10.20 -20.53
C ASN A 283 28.67 -9.92 -19.02
N GLY A 284 27.60 -9.94 -18.22
CA GLY A 284 27.64 -9.70 -16.77
C GLY A 284 27.25 -8.29 -16.33
N GLU A 285 27.25 -7.32 -17.26
CA GLU A 285 26.88 -5.92 -16.96
C GLU A 285 25.40 -5.74 -16.61
N GLY A 286 24.53 -6.70 -16.92
CA GLY A 286 23.09 -6.62 -16.61
C GLY A 286 22.76 -6.46 -15.11
N SER A 287 23.73 -6.70 -14.23
CA SER A 287 23.62 -6.39 -12.79
C SER A 287 23.67 -4.90 -12.46
N GLN A 288 24.08 -4.04 -13.41
CA GLN A 288 24.16 -2.60 -13.23
C GLN A 288 22.85 -1.92 -13.67
N PRO A 289 22.28 -1.00 -12.85
CA PRO A 289 21.08 -0.26 -13.23
C PRO A 289 21.19 0.47 -14.57
N SER A 290 22.35 1.07 -14.87
CA SER A 290 22.58 1.79 -16.12
C SER A 290 22.45 0.88 -17.35
N ALA A 291 22.94 -0.36 -17.27
CA ALA A 291 22.82 -1.30 -18.38
C ALA A 291 21.36 -1.70 -18.65
N LEU A 292 20.54 -1.83 -17.60
CA LEU A 292 19.11 -2.09 -17.72
C LEU A 292 18.39 -0.88 -18.34
N VAL A 293 18.68 0.33 -17.84
CA VAL A 293 18.13 1.58 -18.39
C VAL A 293 18.48 1.73 -19.86
N ASP A 294 19.75 1.58 -20.23
CA ASP A 294 20.21 1.71 -21.61
C ASP A 294 19.52 0.71 -22.55
N GLN A 295 19.32 -0.52 -22.10
CA GLN A 295 18.63 -1.54 -22.89
C GLN A 295 17.14 -1.25 -23.03
N VAL A 296 16.47 -0.76 -21.98
CA VAL A 296 15.06 -0.36 -22.05
C VAL A 296 14.88 0.83 -22.98
N GLU A 297 15.72 1.86 -22.86
CA GLU A 297 15.70 3.03 -23.75
C GLU A 297 15.95 2.64 -25.21
N LYS A 298 16.82 1.64 -25.46
CA LYS A 298 17.02 1.09 -26.79
C LYS A 298 15.74 0.41 -27.32
N LEU A 299 15.15 -0.51 -26.56
CA LEU A 299 13.93 -1.23 -26.96
C LEU A 299 12.76 -0.27 -27.16
N TRP A 300 12.65 0.76 -26.32
CA TRP A 300 11.62 1.78 -26.41
C TRP A 300 11.66 2.52 -27.75
N LYS A 301 12.84 2.99 -28.17
CA LYS A 301 13.07 3.66 -29.46
C LYS A 301 12.87 2.75 -30.67
N GLU A 302 13.02 1.45 -30.50
CA GLU A 302 12.77 0.48 -31.57
C GLU A 302 11.26 0.24 -31.78
N ARG A 303 10.42 0.48 -30.76
CA ARG A 303 8.97 0.25 -30.80
C ARG A 303 8.13 1.50 -31.04
N ASN A 304 8.63 2.67 -30.64
CA ASN A 304 7.91 3.96 -30.63
C ASN A 304 8.76 5.03 -31.29
#